data_AF-A0A5E4CGR7-F1
#
_entry.id   AF-A0A5E4CGR7-F1
#
_cell.length_a   1.000
_cell.length_b   1.000
_cell.length_c   1.000
_cell.angle_alpha   90.00
_cell.angle_beta   90.00
_cell.angle_gamma   90.00
#
_symmetry.space_group_name_H-M   'P 1'
#
loop_
_entity.id
_entity.type
_entity.pdbx_description
1 polymer ?
#
loop_
_entity_poly.entity_id
_entity_poly.type
_entity_poly.pdbx_seq_one_letter_code
_entity_poly.pdbx_strand_id
1 'polypeptide(L)' 'PLITLDSSTSFTFLAEGTNTITVQVAAGNALIQDTKDIAVHEYFQSQLLSFSPNLDFHNPDIPEWRQDIGNVIKKALVK' A
#
# COMPACT_ATOMS: atom_id res chain seq x y z
N PRO A 1 12.74 16.68 -1.46
CA PRO A 1 12.30 15.82 -2.59
C PRO A 1 13.43 14.89 -2.97
N LEU A 2 13.16 13.59 -3.06
CA LEU A 2 14.15 12.59 -3.48
C LEU A 2 14.03 12.40 -4.99
N ILE A 3 15.16 12.43 -5.70
CA ILE A 3 15.24 12.14 -7.14
C ILE A 3 16.03 10.85 -7.29
N THR A 4 15.47 9.87 -7.99
CA THR A 4 16.13 8.60 -8.27
C THR A 4 15.78 8.09 -9.66
N LEU A 5 16.65 7.26 -10.24
CA LEU A 5 16.39 6.48 -11.44
C LEU A 5 15.94 5.05 -11.11
N ASP A 6 15.97 4.67 -9.83
CA ASP A 6 15.52 3.36 -9.37
C ASP A 6 14.00 3.27 -9.41
N SER A 7 13.49 2.07 -9.71
CA SER A 7 12.05 1.79 -9.73
C SER A 7 11.40 1.72 -8.34
N SER A 8 12.20 1.73 -7.27
CA SER A 8 11.72 1.63 -5.89
C SER A 8 12.64 2.37 -4.92
N THR A 9 12.06 2.87 -3.83
CA THR A 9 12.80 3.49 -2.73
C THR A 9 12.18 3.12 -1.39
N SER A 10 12.95 3.22 -0.32
CA SER A 10 12.52 2.92 1.05
C SER A 10 12.59 4.18 1.90
N PHE A 11 11.58 4.39 2.74
CA PHE A 11 11.50 5.53 3.67
C PHE A 11 10.84 5.09 4.97
N THR A 12 11.27 5.67 6.09
CA THR A 12 10.72 5.40 7.43
C THR A 12 10.16 6.68 8.04
N PHE A 13 8.93 6.63 8.54
CA PHE A 13 8.29 7.74 9.25
C PHE A 13 8.71 7.76 10.72
N LEU A 14 8.99 8.94 11.26
CA LEU A 14 9.43 9.13 12.65
C LEU A 14 8.31 9.51 13.61
N ALA A 15 7.16 9.95 13.08
CA ALA A 15 6.01 10.39 13.86
C ALA A 15 4.74 9.73 13.33
N GLU A 16 3.78 9.50 14.24
CA GLU A 16 2.44 9.05 13.87
C GLU A 16 1.63 10.13 13.13
N GLY A 17 0.57 9.70 12.46
CA GLY A 17 -0.31 10.57 11.69
C GLY A 17 -0.54 10.11 10.26
N THR A 18 -1.29 10.90 9.50
CA THR A 18 -1.53 10.65 8.07
C THR A 18 -0.54 11.46 7.25
N ASN A 19 0.18 10.79 6.36
CA ASN A 19 1.20 11.38 5.51
C ASN A 19 0.83 11.18 4.04
N THR A 20 0.83 12.26 3.27
CA THR A 20 0.57 12.22 1.82
C THR A 20 1.90 12.03 1.08
N ILE A 21 2.04 10.92 0.36
CA ILE A 21 3.18 10.65 -0.52
C ILE A 21 2.80 11.01 -1.93
N THR A 22 3.67 11.74 -2.63
CA THR A 22 3.52 12.02 -4.05
C THR A 22 4.72 11.47 -4.81
N VAL A 23 4.45 10.70 -5.86
CA VAL A 23 5.46 10.18 -6.78
C VAL A 23 5.22 10.80 -8.15
N GLN A 24 6.28 11.32 -8.75
CA GLN A 24 6.25 11.93 -10.07
C GLN A 24 7.29 11.26 -10.96
N VAL A 25 6.87 10.83 -12.14
CA VAL A 25 7.72 10.21 -13.16
C VAL A 25 7.68 11.07 -14.41
N ALA A 26 8.86 11.45 -14.91
CA ALA A 26 9.02 12.17 -16.15
C ALA A 26 9.80 11.30 -17.15
N ALA A 27 9.25 11.10 -18.34
CA ALA A 27 9.89 10.37 -19.43
C ALA A 27 9.67 11.10 -20.76
N GLY A 28 10.74 11.71 -21.29
CA GLY A 28 10.64 12.55 -22.48
C GLY A 28 9.75 13.77 -22.24
N ASN A 29 8.62 13.84 -22.95
CA ASN A 29 7.60 14.88 -22.80
C ASN A 29 6.40 14.46 -21.93
N ALA A 30 6.39 13.22 -21.41
CA ALA A 30 5.33 12.73 -20.54
C ALA A 30 5.67 12.99 -19.07
N LEU A 31 4.68 13.47 -18.31
CA LEU A 31 4.74 13.63 -16.87
C LEU A 31 3.54 12.91 -16.25
N ILE A 32 3.80 11.92 -15.41
CA ILE A 32 2.79 11.20 -14.66
C ILE A 32 3.04 11.44 -13.18
N GLN A 33 1.98 11.71 -12.43
CA GLN A 33 2.04 11.90 -11.00
C GLN A 33 0.94 11.07 -10.34
N ASP A 34 1.27 10.45 -9.22
CA ASP A 34 0.31 9.77 -8.36
C ASP A 34 0.54 10.17 -6.90
N THR A 35 -0.53 10.13 -6.12
CA THR A 35 -0.54 10.55 -4.71
C THR A 35 -1.28 9.54 -3.87
N LYS A 36 -0.72 9.20 -2.70
CA LYS A 36 -1.30 8.24 -1.77
C LYS A 36 -1.10 8.66 -0.32
N ASP A 37 -2.16 8.55 0.46
CA ASP A 37 -2.11 8.77 1.90
C ASP A 37 -1.73 7.48 2.65
N ILE A 38 -0.83 7.61 3.61
CA ILE A 38 -0.39 6.53 4.50
C ILE A 38 -0.62 6.94 5.95
N ALA A 39 -1.35 6.10 6.69
CA ALA A 39 -1.52 6.23 8.12
C ALA A 39 -0.37 5.53 8.87
N VAL A 40 0.28 6.25 9.77
CA VAL A 40 1.32 5.77 10.68
C VAL A 40 0.73 5.78 12.09
N HIS A 41 0.74 4.64 12.76
CA HIS A 41 0.17 4.46 14.10
C HIS A 41 1.29 4.25 15.12
N GLU A 42 1.26 4.95 16.26
CA GLU A 42 2.22 4.74 17.35
C GLU A 42 2.08 3.35 17.97
N TYR A 43 0.85 2.87 18.16
CA TYR A 43 0.55 1.57 18.74
C TYR A 43 -0.31 0.72 17.82
N PHE A 44 0.15 -0.51 17.54
CA PHE A 44 -0.61 -1.53 16.82
C PHE A 44 -0.19 -2.93 17.28
N GLN A 45 -1.07 -3.91 17.08
CA GLN A 45 -0.74 -5.33 17.25
C GLN A 45 -0.95 -6.03 15.91
N SER A 46 0.12 -6.55 15.33
CA SER A 46 0.06 -7.31 14.08
C SER A 46 -0.26 -8.78 14.35
N GLN A 47 -1.19 -9.32 13.59
CA GLN A 47 -1.49 -10.75 13.53
C GLN A 47 -1.13 -11.26 12.14
N LEU A 48 -0.35 -12.34 12.07
CA LEU A 48 -0.09 -13.02 10.80
C LEU A 48 -1.34 -13.79 10.38
N LEU A 49 -1.76 -13.60 9.13
CA LEU A 49 -2.84 -14.32 8.48
C LEU A 49 -2.27 -15.20 7.36
N SER A 50 -2.71 -16.45 7.31
CA SER A 50 -2.37 -17.38 6.23
C SER A 50 -3.63 -17.67 5.42
N PHE A 51 -3.53 -17.60 4.09
CA PHE A 51 -4.61 -17.91 3.17
C PHE A 51 -4.44 -19.29 2.56
N SER A 52 -5.52 -19.86 2.05
CA SER A 52 -5.46 -21.11 1.28
C SER A 52 -4.67 -20.87 -0.02
N PRO A 53 -3.77 -21.79 -0.42
CA PRO A 53 -3.07 -21.72 -1.71
C PRO A 53 -4.00 -21.59 -2.92
N ASN A 54 -5.26 -22.02 -2.79
CA ASN A 54 -6.25 -21.87 -3.86
C ASN A 54 -6.52 -20.40 -4.22
N LEU A 55 -6.31 -19.48 -3.29
CA LEU A 55 -6.50 -18.05 -3.53
C LEU A 55 -5.44 -17.50 -4.50
N ASP A 56 -4.26 -18.11 -4.57
CA ASP A 56 -3.16 -17.65 -5.41
C ASP A 56 -3.53 -17.70 -6.90
N PHE A 57 -4.35 -18.68 -7.31
CA PHE A 57 -4.87 -18.77 -8.68
C PHE A 57 -5.86 -17.65 -9.04
N HIS A 58 -6.36 -16.92 -8.04
CA HIS A 58 -7.37 -15.86 -8.16
C HIS A 58 -6.90 -14.52 -7.56
N ASN A 59 -5.59 -14.32 -7.41
CA ASN A 59 -4.98 -13.13 -6.82
C ASN A 59 -4.36 -12.24 -7.91
N PRO A 60 -5.16 -11.39 -8.60
CA PRO A 60 -4.63 -10.45 -9.57
C PRO A 60 -3.82 -9.36 -8.84
N ASP A 61 -2.81 -8.81 -9.50
CA ASP A 61 -2.03 -7.70 -8.96
C ASP A 61 -2.76 -6.35 -9.13
N ILE A 62 -3.97 -6.27 -8.57
CA ILE A 62 -4.87 -5.11 -8.68
C ILE A 62 -5.12 -4.57 -7.26
N PRO A 63 -4.78 -3.31 -6.96
CA PRO A 63 -4.94 -2.72 -5.62
C PRO A 63 -6.37 -2.77 -5.09
N GLU A 64 -7.36 -2.52 -5.94
CA GLU A 64 -8.79 -2.51 -5.59
C GLU A 64 -9.26 -3.89 -5.13
N TRP A 65 -8.79 -4.95 -5.82
CA TRP A 65 -9.09 -6.33 -5.43
C TRP A 65 -8.54 -6.63 -4.03
N ARG A 66 -7.29 -6.22 -3.74
CA ARG A 66 -6.68 -6.41 -2.41
C ARG A 66 -7.44 -5.64 -1.33
N GLN A 67 -7.93 -4.45 -1.65
CA GLN A 67 -8.73 -3.62 -0.73
C GLN A 67 -10.06 -4.30 -0.39
N ASP A 68 -10.76 -4.84 -1.38
CA ASP A 68 -12.04 -5.53 -1.19
C ASP A 68 -11.90 -6.81 -0.37
N ILE A 69 -10.88 -7.62 -0.65
CA ILE A 69 -10.55 -8.80 0.17
C ILE A 69 -10.23 -8.39 1.62
N GLY A 70 -9.45 -7.32 1.81
CA GLY A 70 -9.17 -6.77 3.14
C GLY A 70 -10.45 -6.36 3.90
N ASN A 71 -11.43 -5.78 3.21
CA ASN A 71 -12.72 -5.41 3.81
C ASN A 71 -13.54 -6.65 4.22
N VAL A 72 -13.55 -7.70 3.39
CA VAL A 72 -14.23 -8.97 3.71
C VAL A 72 -13.61 -9.62 4.95
N ILE A 73 -12.28 -9.67 5.03
CA ILE A 73 -11.56 -10.24 6.19
C ILE A 73 -11.90 -9.45 7.46
N LYS A 74 -11.84 -8.11 7.40
CA LYS A 74 -12.21 -7.26 8.56
C LYS A 74 -13.62 -7.54 9.06
N LYS A 75 -14.60 -7.64 8.16
CA LYS A 75 -15.99 -7.97 8.51
C LYS A 75 -16.15 -9.37 9.11
N ALA A 76 -15.33 -10.33 8.70
CA ALA A 76 -15.39 -11.69 9.24
C ALA A 76 -14.74 -11.80 10.63
N LEU A 77 -13.71 -10.99 10.92
CA LEU A 77 -12.97 -11.01 12.18
C LEU A 77 -13.61 -10.12 13.25
N VAL A 78 -14.22 -9.00 12.86
CA VAL A 78 -14.94 -8.09 13.76
C VAL A 78 -16.40 -8.54 13.81
N LYS A 79 -16.77 -9.28 14.87
CA LYS A 79 -18.17 -9.63 15.18
C LYS A 79 -18.95 -8.42 15.66
#